data_AF-A0A8S3DUW7-F1
#
_entry.id   AF-A0A8S3DUW7-F1
#
_cell.length_a   1.000
_cell.length_b   1.000
_cell.length_c   1.000
_cell.angle_alpha   90.00
_cell.angle_beta   90.00
_cell.angle_gamma   90.00
#
_symmetry.space_group_name_H-M   'P 1'
#
loop_
_entity.id
_entity.type
_entity.pdbx_description
1 polymer ?
#
loop_
_entity_poly.entity_id
_entity_poly.type
_entity_poly.pdbx_seq_one_letter_code
_entity_poly.pdbx_strand_id
1 'polypeptide(L)'
;HVFFDDAFYHDENQQRTLNIFVNDFFEAINKAAGIVHDVEGMKLAPPQKTATPYGGRLSWRLPGGNLLVVHLKDKLKVSKKKRWSMVMYMYYLLGYRILGQCEERMKSLTKVIEDSPDKRNYRRHFDQNEDLHVYYKDILGPRLLLEAENTFILSVDGDVDFGPDSVRMLTDRMKKDKKVGAVSSRIHPIGSGPLIWYQKMEYAMCYWLQKTTEHSLGCVLCAPGCFALYRASALMDDNVMKVFAARCESPEDYLLRDLGEDRFLSKLLIEQGYRIEYCAAADAYTHAPETFTDFFNQRRRWIPSTLGITVSILK
;
A
#
# COMPACT_ATOMS: atom_id res chain seq x y z
N HIS A 1 -8.18 4.56 -0.52
CA HIS A 1 -8.63 4.13 0.82
C HIS A 1 -7.80 4.89 1.83
N VAL A 2 -8.38 5.34 2.95
CA VAL A 2 -7.65 6.06 4.01
C VAL A 2 -7.82 5.28 5.31
N PHE A 3 -6.77 5.12 6.09
CA PHE A 3 -6.80 4.33 7.32
C PHE A 3 -6.38 5.20 8.50
N PHE A 4 -7.21 5.23 9.53
CA PHE A 4 -6.92 5.89 10.80
C PHE A 4 -6.65 4.84 11.87
N ASP A 5 -5.43 4.85 12.40
CA ASP A 5 -5.11 4.16 13.64
C ASP A 5 -5.69 4.91 14.84
N ASP A 6 -6.13 4.16 15.85
CA ASP A 6 -6.67 4.69 17.10
C ASP A 6 -7.67 5.85 16.89
N ALA A 7 -8.61 5.63 15.98
CA ALA A 7 -9.55 6.62 15.45
C ALA A 7 -10.58 7.13 16.48
N PHE A 8 -10.56 6.60 17.71
CA PHE A 8 -11.57 6.86 18.73
C PHE A 8 -10.97 7.16 20.09
N TYR A 9 -11.57 8.13 20.76
CA TYR A 9 -11.47 8.30 22.21
C TYR A 9 -12.60 7.53 22.89
N HIS A 10 -12.32 7.08 24.10
CA HIS A 10 -13.26 6.39 24.97
C HIS A 10 -13.28 7.13 26.29
N ASP A 11 -14.45 7.58 26.71
CA ASP A 11 -14.62 8.19 28.03
C ASP A 11 -14.72 7.12 29.13
N GLU A 12 -14.86 7.56 30.39
CA GLU A 12 -15.00 6.69 31.56
C GLU A 12 -16.23 5.76 31.48
N ASN A 13 -17.24 6.13 30.68
CA ASN A 13 -18.46 5.36 30.43
C ASN A 13 -18.36 4.48 29.17
N GLN A 14 -17.17 4.36 28.56
CA GLN A 14 -16.92 3.67 27.29
C GLN A 14 -17.70 4.22 26.09
N GLN A 15 -18.21 5.45 26.16
CA GLN A 15 -18.82 6.11 25.04
C GLN A 15 -17.73 6.51 24.03
N ARG A 16 -17.98 6.16 22.77
CA ARG A 16 -17.01 6.28 21.68
C ARG A 16 -17.17 7.61 20.97
N THR A 17 -16.13 8.43 20.98
CA THR A 17 -16.05 9.69 20.21
C THR A 17 -14.91 9.62 19.21
N LEU A 18 -15.02 10.36 18.10
CA LEU A 18 -13.98 10.43 17.09
C LEU A 18 -12.77 11.20 17.61
N ASN A 19 -11.58 10.75 17.21
CA ASN A 19 -10.37 11.51 17.51
C ASN A 19 -10.29 12.80 16.68
N ILE A 20 -9.39 13.70 17.08
CA ILE A 20 -9.21 15.00 16.40
C ILE A 20 -8.89 14.84 14.91
N PHE A 21 -8.00 13.92 14.54
CA PHE A 21 -7.56 13.73 13.16
C PHE A 21 -8.68 13.26 12.23
N VAL A 22 -9.59 12.42 12.74
CA VAL A 22 -10.76 12.01 11.96
C VAL A 22 -11.72 13.18 11.79
N ASN A 23 -11.88 14.05 12.78
CA ASN A 23 -12.68 15.27 12.64
C ASN A 23 -12.06 16.23 11.63
N ASP A 24 -10.76 16.49 11.72
CA ASP A 24 -10.02 17.35 10.77
C ASP A 24 -10.15 16.81 9.33
N PHE A 25 -10.14 15.48 9.16
CA PHE A 25 -10.36 14.85 7.86
C PHE A 25 -11.74 15.19 7.27
N PHE A 26 -12.80 15.27 8.08
CA PHE A 26 -14.13 15.67 7.59
C PHE A 26 -14.18 17.13 7.13
N GLU A 27 -13.37 18.01 7.72
CA GLU A 27 -13.26 19.38 7.24
C GLU A 27 -12.43 19.44 5.95
N ALA A 28 -11.29 18.74 5.95
CA ALA A 28 -10.38 18.67 4.82
C ALA A 28 -11.05 18.08 3.57
N ILE A 29 -11.87 17.03 3.70
CA ILE A 29 -12.52 16.40 2.54
C ILE A 29 -13.52 17.32 1.85
N ASN A 30 -14.27 18.14 2.59
CA ASN A 30 -15.21 19.10 2.01
C ASN A 30 -14.46 20.23 1.30
N LYS A 31 -13.39 20.75 1.92
CA LYS A 31 -12.52 21.74 1.31
C LYS A 31 -11.88 21.20 0.02
N ALA A 32 -11.36 19.98 0.06
CA ALA A 32 -10.76 19.31 -1.10
C ALA A 32 -11.79 19.10 -2.22
N ALA A 33 -13.02 18.68 -1.90
CA ALA A 33 -14.08 18.55 -2.89
C ALA A 33 -14.41 19.89 -3.57
N GLY A 34 -14.49 20.98 -2.79
CA GLY A 34 -14.73 22.31 -3.35
C GLY A 34 -13.62 22.78 -4.29
N ILE A 35 -12.35 22.53 -3.95
CA ILE A 35 -11.20 22.85 -4.80
C ILE A 35 -11.21 22.03 -6.10
N VAL A 36 -11.42 20.72 -6.01
CA VAL A 36 -11.36 19.81 -7.16
C VAL A 36 -12.48 20.08 -8.17
N HIS A 37 -13.67 20.48 -7.68
CA HIS A 37 -14.83 20.72 -8.53
C HIS A 37 -15.07 22.20 -8.86
N ASP A 38 -14.19 23.09 -8.39
CA ASP A 38 -14.33 24.54 -8.55
C ASP A 38 -15.69 25.07 -8.04
N VAL A 39 -16.12 24.56 -6.89
CA VAL A 39 -17.37 24.94 -6.22
C VAL A 39 -17.07 25.32 -4.77
N GLU A 40 -17.06 26.62 -4.49
CA GLU A 40 -16.83 27.11 -3.14
C GLU A 40 -17.93 26.64 -2.17
N GLY A 41 -17.52 26.18 -0.98
CA GLY A 41 -18.44 25.70 0.04
C GLY A 41 -19.13 24.37 -0.28
N MET A 42 -18.64 23.62 -1.28
CA MET A 42 -19.16 22.28 -1.58
C MET A 42 -19.11 21.38 -0.34
N LYS A 43 -20.27 20.81 0.01
CA LYS A 43 -20.39 19.81 1.08
C LYS A 43 -20.74 18.47 0.47
N LEU A 44 -19.91 17.47 0.76
CA LEU A 44 -20.19 16.11 0.39
C LEU A 44 -21.37 15.58 1.21
N ALA A 45 -22.17 14.71 0.59
CA ALA A 45 -23.18 13.95 1.31
C ALA A 45 -22.52 13.17 2.47
N PRO A 46 -23.23 12.99 3.60
CA PRO A 46 -22.70 12.22 4.71
C PRO A 46 -22.31 10.81 4.28
N PRO A 47 -21.21 10.24 4.80
CA PRO A 47 -20.79 8.90 4.43
C PRO A 47 -21.80 7.85 4.86
N GLN A 48 -21.83 6.75 4.11
CA GLN A 48 -22.38 5.51 4.62
C GLN A 48 -21.48 4.98 5.74
N LYS A 49 -22.05 4.77 6.92
CA LYS A 49 -21.36 4.24 8.10
C LYS A 49 -21.58 2.73 8.19
N THR A 50 -20.50 1.96 8.35
CA THR A 50 -20.56 0.51 8.53
C THR A 50 -19.75 0.11 9.76
N ALA A 51 -20.34 -0.64 10.68
CA ALA A 51 -19.58 -1.25 11.78
C ALA A 51 -18.70 -2.37 11.23
N THR A 52 -17.44 -2.44 11.70
CA THR A 52 -16.49 -3.48 11.28
C THR A 52 -15.91 -4.18 12.51
N PRO A 53 -15.38 -5.42 12.37
CA PRO A 53 -14.73 -6.12 13.48
C PRO A 53 -13.60 -5.33 14.13
N TYR A 54 -12.87 -4.53 13.35
CA TYR A 54 -11.77 -3.69 13.83
C TYR A 54 -12.17 -2.29 14.29
N GLY A 55 -13.44 -1.89 14.18
CA GLY A 55 -13.88 -0.54 14.54
C GLY A 55 -15.06 -0.05 13.71
N GLY A 56 -14.78 0.77 12.69
CA GLY A 56 -15.78 1.28 11.77
C GLY A 56 -15.21 1.58 10.38
N ARG A 57 -16.11 1.77 9.42
CA ARG A 57 -15.80 2.16 8.05
C ARG A 57 -16.77 3.23 7.58
N LEU A 58 -16.24 4.23 6.89
CA LEU A 58 -17.00 5.29 6.25
C LEU A 58 -16.80 5.20 4.75
N SER A 59 -17.88 5.25 3.98
CA SER A 59 -17.83 5.18 2.53
C SER A 59 -18.55 6.36 1.90
N TRP A 60 -17.87 7.06 0.99
CA TRP A 60 -18.43 8.09 0.14
C TRP A 60 -18.39 7.65 -1.30
N ARG A 61 -19.41 8.06 -2.04
CA ARG A 61 -19.33 8.17 -3.50
C ARG A 61 -19.08 9.63 -3.81
N LEU A 62 -17.84 9.95 -4.18
CA LEU A 62 -17.41 11.28 -4.57
C LEU A 62 -18.03 11.65 -5.93
N PRO A 63 -18.10 12.94 -6.28
CA PRO A 63 -18.52 13.35 -7.61
C PRO A 63 -17.62 12.73 -8.68
N GLY A 64 -18.21 12.35 -9.81
CA GLY A 64 -17.55 11.50 -10.82
C GLY A 64 -17.58 9.99 -10.50
N GLY A 65 -18.24 9.58 -9.41
CA GLY A 65 -18.52 8.17 -9.09
C GLY A 65 -17.40 7.45 -8.33
N ASN A 66 -16.28 8.12 -8.05
CA ASN A 66 -15.14 7.57 -7.32
C ASN A 66 -15.53 7.18 -5.90
N LEU A 67 -15.05 6.02 -5.44
CA LEU A 67 -15.33 5.53 -4.09
C LEU A 67 -14.19 5.88 -3.15
N LEU A 68 -14.48 6.73 -2.16
CA LEU A 68 -13.60 6.95 -1.03
C LEU A 68 -14.06 6.09 0.14
N VAL A 69 -13.15 5.28 0.65
CA VAL A 69 -13.40 4.41 1.81
C VAL A 69 -12.37 4.76 2.88
N VAL A 70 -12.87 5.12 4.06
CA VAL A 70 -12.09 5.46 5.23
C VAL A 70 -12.31 4.39 6.30
N HIS A 71 -11.22 3.85 6.81
CA HIS A 71 -11.20 2.80 7.81
C HIS A 71 -10.80 3.39 9.15
N LEU A 72 -11.62 3.17 10.16
CA LEU A 72 -11.45 3.72 11.49
C LEU A 72 -11.17 2.58 12.47
N LYS A 73 -9.92 2.43 12.89
CA LYS A 73 -9.52 1.41 13.84
C LYS A 73 -9.89 1.78 15.26
N ASP A 74 -10.46 0.85 16.00
CA ASP A 74 -10.72 0.98 17.43
C ASP A 74 -9.71 0.17 18.24
N LYS A 75 -8.93 0.86 19.08
CA LYS A 75 -7.91 0.29 19.96
C LYS A 75 -8.46 -0.65 21.04
N LEU A 76 -9.77 -0.63 21.30
CA LEU A 76 -10.40 -1.58 22.21
C LEU A 76 -10.82 -2.88 21.51
N LYS A 77 -10.99 -2.87 20.18
CA LYS A 77 -11.37 -4.05 19.39
C LYS A 77 -10.18 -4.78 18.78
N VAL A 78 -9.06 -4.08 18.62
CA VAL A 78 -7.81 -4.60 18.02
C VAL A 78 -6.66 -4.26 18.93
N SER A 79 -5.58 -5.05 18.88
CA SER A 79 -4.38 -4.86 19.71
C SER A 79 -3.90 -3.40 19.77
N LYS A 80 -3.79 -2.89 21.00
CA LYS A 80 -3.33 -1.53 21.31
C LYS A 80 -1.90 -1.33 20.78
N LYS A 81 -1.61 -0.14 20.22
CA LYS A 81 -0.30 0.29 19.68
C LYS A 81 0.23 -0.45 18.45
N LYS A 82 -0.46 -1.50 17.97
CA LYS A 82 -0.15 -2.06 16.65
C LYS A 82 -0.74 -1.12 15.61
N ARG A 83 0.03 -0.73 14.60
CA ARG A 83 -0.48 0.01 13.44
C ARG A 83 -1.06 -0.96 12.44
N TRP A 84 -1.86 -0.49 11.49
CA TRP A 84 -2.05 -1.27 10.27
C TRP A 84 -0.70 -1.36 9.54
N SER A 85 -0.22 -2.57 9.28
CA SER A 85 0.99 -2.77 8.49
C SER A 85 0.67 -2.67 7.00
N MET A 86 1.69 -2.39 6.19
CA MET A 86 1.56 -2.38 4.73
C MET A 86 0.96 -3.69 4.20
N VAL A 87 1.35 -4.81 4.82
CA VAL A 87 0.82 -6.15 4.56
C VAL A 87 -0.71 -6.19 4.68
N MET A 88 -1.26 -5.67 5.79
CA MET A 88 -2.70 -5.70 6.02
C MET A 88 -3.46 -4.86 5.00
N TYR A 89 -2.89 -3.73 4.56
CA TYR A 89 -3.50 -2.91 3.51
C TYR A 89 -3.58 -3.69 2.19
N MET A 90 -2.48 -4.31 1.79
CA MET A 90 -2.40 -5.03 0.53
C MET A 90 -3.31 -6.26 0.54
N TYR A 91 -3.31 -7.07 1.61
CA TYR A 91 -4.24 -8.19 1.74
C TYR A 91 -5.70 -7.76 1.74
N TYR A 92 -6.03 -6.65 2.43
CA TYR A 92 -7.39 -6.15 2.40
C TYR A 92 -7.77 -5.61 1.02
N LEU A 93 -6.92 -4.84 0.35
CA LEU A 93 -7.24 -4.27 -0.96
C LEU A 93 -7.32 -5.35 -2.04
N LEU A 94 -6.32 -6.24 -2.11
CA LEU A 94 -6.30 -7.36 -3.04
C LEU A 94 -7.43 -8.34 -2.71
N GLY A 95 -7.54 -8.74 -1.44
CA GLY A 95 -8.53 -9.70 -0.99
C GLY A 95 -9.97 -9.18 -1.05
N TYR A 96 -10.26 -8.00 -0.52
CA TYR A 96 -11.64 -7.51 -0.44
C TYR A 96 -12.12 -6.81 -1.72
N ARG A 97 -11.26 -6.13 -2.50
CA ARG A 97 -11.74 -5.49 -3.75
C ARG A 97 -11.68 -6.41 -4.95
N ILE A 98 -10.60 -7.18 -5.12
CA ILE A 98 -10.47 -8.10 -6.24
C ILE A 98 -11.23 -9.38 -5.90
N LEU A 99 -11.04 -9.94 -4.69
CA LEU A 99 -11.74 -11.16 -4.28
C LEU A 99 -13.04 -10.96 -3.50
N GLY A 100 -13.38 -9.79 -2.97
CA GLY A 100 -14.68 -9.57 -2.32
C GLY A 100 -15.80 -9.29 -3.32
N GLN A 101 -15.45 -8.74 -4.49
CA GLN A 101 -16.29 -8.89 -5.70
C GLN A 101 -16.34 -10.37 -6.11
N CYS A 102 -15.25 -11.11 -5.89
CA CYS A 102 -15.35 -12.55 -5.91
C CYS A 102 -16.26 -13.07 -4.81
N GLU A 103 -16.34 -12.63 -3.55
CA GLU A 103 -17.08 -13.33 -2.48
C GLU A 103 -18.60 -13.50 -2.75
N GLU A 104 -19.27 -12.52 -3.37
CA GLU A 104 -20.63 -12.69 -3.93
C GLU A 104 -20.64 -13.62 -5.16
N ARG A 105 -19.62 -13.51 -6.03
CA ARG A 105 -19.31 -14.48 -7.10
C ARG A 105 -18.81 -15.85 -6.59
N MET A 106 -18.37 -15.95 -5.35
CA MET A 106 -17.63 -17.04 -4.72
C MET A 106 -18.66 -17.85 -3.98
N LYS A 107 -19.65 -17.21 -3.36
CA LYS A 107 -20.93 -17.87 -3.04
C LYS A 107 -21.58 -18.50 -4.27
N SER A 108 -21.46 -17.91 -5.46
CA SER A 108 -21.94 -18.55 -6.70
C SER A 108 -20.97 -19.59 -7.28
N LEU A 109 -19.65 -19.43 -7.16
CA LEU A 109 -18.65 -20.45 -7.53
C LEU A 109 -18.66 -21.65 -6.57
N THR A 110 -18.80 -21.45 -5.26
CA THR A 110 -19.00 -22.50 -4.26
C THR A 110 -20.25 -23.32 -4.60
N LYS A 111 -21.31 -22.67 -5.08
CA LYS A 111 -22.51 -23.34 -5.60
C LYS A 111 -22.21 -24.18 -6.86
N VAL A 112 -21.44 -23.62 -7.80
CA VAL A 112 -20.97 -24.35 -9.00
C VAL A 112 -20.02 -25.51 -8.66
N ILE A 113 -19.17 -25.36 -7.64
CA ILE A 113 -18.23 -26.40 -7.15
C ILE A 113 -18.99 -27.50 -6.40
N GLU A 114 -20.04 -27.15 -5.64
CA GLU A 114 -20.93 -28.13 -5.00
C GLU A 114 -21.73 -28.95 -6.02
N ASP A 115 -22.11 -28.32 -7.13
CA ASP A 115 -22.78 -28.95 -8.28
C ASP A 115 -21.81 -29.67 -9.25
N SER A 116 -20.50 -29.48 -9.10
CA SER A 116 -19.47 -30.10 -9.95
C SER A 116 -19.23 -31.58 -9.57
N PRO A 117 -19.13 -32.50 -10.56
CA PRO A 117 -18.82 -33.90 -10.30
C PRO A 117 -17.43 -34.12 -9.66
N ASP A 118 -16.53 -33.13 -9.72
CA ASP A 118 -15.14 -33.22 -9.24
C ASP A 118 -14.90 -32.58 -7.84
N LYS A 119 -15.99 -32.35 -7.08
CA LYS A 119 -16.00 -31.68 -5.76
C LYS A 119 -15.02 -32.22 -4.70
N ARG A 120 -14.55 -33.47 -4.84
CA ARG A 120 -13.58 -34.09 -3.91
C ARG A 120 -12.15 -33.59 -4.10
N ASN A 121 -11.75 -33.19 -5.31
CA ASN A 121 -10.42 -32.65 -5.57
C ASN A 121 -10.26 -31.23 -5.01
N TYR A 122 -11.30 -30.40 -5.16
CA TYR A 122 -11.31 -29.02 -4.68
C TYR A 122 -11.27 -28.92 -3.14
N ARG A 123 -11.98 -29.81 -2.42
CA ARG A 123 -11.96 -29.83 -0.94
C ARG A 123 -10.61 -30.23 -0.35
N ARG A 124 -9.83 -31.09 -1.02
CA ARG A 124 -8.50 -31.51 -0.53
C ARG A 124 -7.46 -30.39 -0.52
N HIS A 125 -7.52 -29.46 -1.48
CA HIS A 125 -6.57 -28.35 -1.56
C HIS A 125 -6.80 -27.28 -0.47
N PHE A 126 -8.04 -27.13 0.01
CA PHE A 126 -8.38 -26.10 1.00
C PHE A 126 -7.98 -26.47 2.43
N ASP A 127 -8.01 -27.76 2.79
CA ASP A 127 -7.70 -28.25 4.15
C ASP A 127 -6.19 -28.40 4.42
N GLN A 128 -5.34 -28.40 3.39
CA GLN A 128 -3.92 -28.77 3.52
C GLN A 128 -2.94 -27.59 3.65
N ASN A 129 -3.40 -26.33 3.76
CA ASN A 129 -2.51 -25.15 3.78
C ASN A 129 -1.56 -25.07 2.56
N GLU A 130 -1.89 -25.72 1.45
CA GLU A 130 -1.14 -25.63 0.20
C GLU A 130 -1.66 -24.48 -0.67
N ASP A 131 -0.69 -23.73 -1.20
CA ASP A 131 -0.72 -22.48 -1.94
C ASP A 131 -2.07 -21.84 -2.31
N LEU A 132 -2.33 -20.69 -1.68
CA LEU A 132 -3.25 -19.66 -2.17
C LEU A 132 -3.03 -19.33 -3.65
N HIS A 133 -1.83 -19.53 -4.20
CA HIS A 133 -1.55 -19.25 -5.60
C HIS A 133 -2.08 -20.30 -6.58
N VAL A 134 -2.01 -21.60 -6.26
CA VAL A 134 -2.69 -22.64 -7.05
C VAL A 134 -4.19 -22.38 -7.02
N TYR A 135 -4.73 -22.03 -5.85
CA TYR A 135 -6.11 -21.59 -5.72
C TYR A 135 -6.43 -20.36 -6.58
N TYR A 136 -5.54 -19.36 -6.63
CA TYR A 136 -5.76 -18.15 -7.42
C TYR A 136 -5.59 -18.36 -8.93
N LYS A 137 -4.59 -19.10 -9.37
CA LYS A 137 -4.30 -19.32 -10.78
C LYS A 137 -5.31 -20.26 -11.45
N ASP A 138 -5.75 -21.29 -10.74
CA ASP A 138 -6.65 -22.31 -11.31
C ASP A 138 -8.14 -21.94 -11.20
N ILE A 139 -8.53 -21.06 -10.26
CA ILE A 139 -9.94 -20.71 -10.00
C ILE A 139 -10.31 -19.30 -10.50
N LEU A 140 -9.40 -18.32 -10.48
CA LEU A 140 -9.76 -16.93 -10.76
C LEU A 140 -10.15 -16.66 -12.22
N GLY A 141 -9.85 -17.59 -13.12
CA GLY A 141 -10.18 -17.48 -14.54
C GLY A 141 -9.44 -16.34 -15.26
N PRO A 142 -9.40 -16.34 -16.60
CA PRO A 142 -8.63 -15.36 -17.38
C PRO A 142 -9.05 -13.90 -17.12
N ARG A 143 -10.32 -13.70 -16.76
CA ARG A 143 -10.90 -12.37 -16.55
C ARG A 143 -10.36 -11.69 -15.30
N LEU A 144 -10.26 -12.38 -14.18
CA LEU A 144 -9.81 -11.74 -12.94
C LEU A 144 -8.29 -11.52 -12.96
N LEU A 145 -7.53 -12.39 -13.61
CA LEU A 145 -6.11 -12.14 -13.86
C LEU A 145 -5.94 -10.84 -14.66
N LEU A 146 -6.78 -10.60 -15.67
CA LEU A 146 -6.79 -9.35 -16.43
C LEU A 146 -7.22 -8.14 -15.58
N GLU A 147 -8.20 -8.31 -14.68
CA GLU A 147 -8.62 -7.25 -13.75
C GLU A 147 -7.48 -6.91 -12.76
N ALA A 148 -6.79 -7.90 -12.21
CA ALA A 148 -5.62 -7.71 -11.35
C ALA A 148 -4.43 -7.09 -12.10
N GLU A 149 -4.19 -7.50 -13.35
CA GLU A 149 -3.15 -6.95 -14.22
C GLU A 149 -3.35 -5.45 -14.49
N ASN A 150 -4.61 -5.01 -14.56
CA ASN A 150 -5.02 -3.63 -14.79
C ASN A 150 -5.41 -2.88 -13.50
N THR A 151 -5.17 -3.47 -12.33
CA THR A 151 -5.38 -2.83 -11.04
C THR A 151 -4.04 -2.41 -10.47
N PHE A 152 -3.96 -1.14 -10.08
CA PHE A 152 -2.76 -0.54 -9.48
C PHE A 152 -3.05 -0.04 -8.07
N ILE A 153 -2.10 -0.23 -7.17
CA ILE A 153 -2.16 0.23 -5.80
C ILE A 153 -1.10 1.31 -5.60
N LEU A 154 -1.54 2.53 -5.34
CA LEU A 154 -0.67 3.65 -5.00
C LEU A 154 -0.47 3.67 -3.47
N SER A 155 0.77 3.53 -3.02
CA SER A 155 1.15 3.78 -1.63
C SER A 155 1.56 5.25 -1.49
N VAL A 156 1.05 5.90 -0.44
CA VAL A 156 1.33 7.30 -0.13
C VAL A 156 1.46 7.47 1.38
N ASP A 157 2.50 8.15 1.84
CA ASP A 157 2.63 8.54 3.25
C ASP A 157 1.73 9.74 3.57
N GLY A 158 1.35 9.92 4.84
CA GLY A 158 0.39 10.93 5.25
C GLY A 158 0.87 12.39 5.12
N ASP A 159 2.17 12.59 4.98
CA ASP A 159 2.85 13.89 4.88
C ASP A 159 3.38 14.17 3.46
N VAL A 160 2.87 13.45 2.45
CA VAL A 160 3.32 13.56 1.07
C VAL A 160 2.36 14.36 0.21
N ASP A 161 2.87 15.43 -0.38
CA ASP A 161 2.19 16.24 -1.38
C ASP A 161 2.57 15.79 -2.79
N PHE A 162 1.57 15.62 -3.67
CA PHE A 162 1.80 15.20 -5.05
C PHE A 162 0.74 15.78 -6.00
N GLY A 163 1.13 15.96 -7.26
CA GLY A 163 0.22 16.41 -8.32
C GLY A 163 -0.53 15.25 -9.01
N PRO A 164 -1.70 15.51 -9.61
CA PRO A 164 -2.43 14.50 -10.38
C PRO A 164 -1.62 13.97 -11.58
N ASP A 165 -0.81 14.83 -12.20
CA ASP A 165 0.08 14.46 -13.30
C ASP A 165 1.13 13.42 -12.87
N SER A 166 1.63 13.49 -11.64
CA SER A 166 2.58 12.50 -11.12
C SER A 166 1.95 11.10 -11.08
N VAL A 167 0.69 10.98 -10.65
CA VAL A 167 -0.05 9.70 -10.63
C VAL A 167 -0.26 9.18 -12.06
N ARG A 168 -0.59 10.07 -13.00
CA ARG A 168 -0.75 9.73 -14.42
C ARG A 168 0.56 9.19 -15.00
N MET A 169 1.68 9.86 -14.74
CA MET A 169 3.00 9.45 -15.21
C MET A 169 3.42 8.08 -14.64
N LEU A 170 3.15 7.81 -13.36
CA LEU A 170 3.38 6.48 -12.78
C LEU A 170 2.54 5.41 -13.49
N THR A 171 1.26 5.70 -13.71
CA THR A 171 0.33 4.78 -14.39
C THR A 171 0.75 4.52 -15.84
N ASP A 172 1.16 5.56 -16.57
CA ASP A 172 1.62 5.44 -17.94
C ASP A 172 2.90 4.60 -18.04
N ARG A 173 3.79 4.67 -17.05
CA ARG A 173 4.95 3.76 -16.95
C ARG A 173 4.53 2.32 -16.71
N MET A 174 3.63 2.07 -15.74
CA MET A 174 3.10 0.72 -15.48
C MET A 174 2.46 0.10 -16.72
N LYS A 175 1.79 0.89 -17.56
CA LYS A 175 1.12 0.38 -18.77
C LYS A 175 2.07 -0.05 -19.89
N LYS A 176 3.32 0.41 -19.89
CA LYS A 176 4.27 0.11 -20.98
C LYS A 176 4.70 -1.34 -21.02
N ASP A 177 4.85 -1.96 -19.85
CA ASP A 177 5.28 -3.36 -19.74
C ASP A 177 4.60 -4.05 -18.55
N LYS A 178 4.01 -5.21 -18.85
CA LYS A 178 3.34 -6.10 -17.89
C LYS A 178 4.29 -6.66 -16.84
N LYS A 179 5.58 -6.83 -17.18
CA LYS A 179 6.62 -7.26 -16.23
C LYS A 179 6.99 -6.20 -15.20
N VAL A 180 6.52 -4.96 -15.35
CA VAL A 180 6.73 -3.92 -14.34
C VAL A 180 5.78 -4.17 -13.18
N GLY A 181 6.34 -4.62 -12.06
CA GLY A 181 5.60 -4.90 -10.82
C GLY A 181 5.42 -3.65 -9.96
N ALA A 182 6.33 -2.69 -10.06
CA ALA A 182 6.22 -1.42 -9.35
C ALA A 182 6.93 -0.27 -10.08
N VAL A 183 6.49 0.97 -9.82
CA VAL A 183 7.16 2.19 -10.27
C VAL A 183 7.42 3.11 -9.07
N SER A 184 8.69 3.46 -8.87
CA SER A 184 9.15 4.49 -7.94
C SER A 184 9.01 5.86 -8.58
N SER A 185 8.52 6.84 -7.80
CA SER A 185 8.55 8.26 -8.14
C SER A 185 9.87 8.93 -7.71
N ARG A 186 9.98 10.23 -7.97
CA ARG A 186 11.03 11.12 -7.46
C ARG A 186 10.51 11.90 -6.26
N ILE A 187 11.23 11.80 -5.15
CA ILE A 187 10.84 12.42 -3.87
C ILE A 187 11.73 13.61 -3.57
N HIS A 188 11.10 14.72 -3.17
CA HIS A 188 11.76 15.95 -2.77
C HIS A 188 11.54 16.22 -1.28
N PRO A 189 12.60 16.33 -0.47
CA PRO A 189 12.45 16.69 0.92
C PRO A 189 12.16 18.20 1.05
N ILE A 190 11.09 18.53 1.76
CA ILE A 190 10.70 19.90 2.13
C ILE A 190 10.83 20.08 3.64
N GLY A 191 11.06 21.33 4.06
CA GLY A 191 11.34 21.69 5.46
C GLY A 191 12.31 22.86 5.57
N SER A 192 12.70 23.17 6.80
CA SER A 192 13.56 24.29 7.16
C SER A 192 14.83 23.87 7.92
N GLY A 193 15.90 24.68 7.78
CA GLY A 193 17.15 24.52 8.52
C GLY A 193 18.26 23.72 7.82
N PRO A 194 19.49 23.72 8.40
CA PRO A 194 20.68 23.12 7.77
C PRO A 194 20.57 21.61 7.54
N LEU A 195 19.87 20.90 8.41
CA LEU A 195 19.67 19.46 8.30
C LEU A 195 18.84 19.09 7.06
N ILE A 196 17.91 19.97 6.66
CA ILE A 196 17.13 19.79 5.43
C ILE A 196 17.98 20.04 4.19
N TRP A 197 18.93 20.97 4.24
CA TRP A 197 19.87 21.18 3.11
C TRP A 197 20.73 19.95 2.86
N TYR A 198 21.24 19.33 3.94
CA TYR A 198 21.93 18.06 3.86
C TYR A 198 21.04 16.97 3.24
N GLN A 199 19.80 16.82 3.74
CA GLN A 199 18.86 15.83 3.21
C GLN A 199 18.49 16.09 1.74
N LYS A 200 18.37 17.35 1.30
CA LYS A 200 18.16 17.71 -0.12
C LYS A 200 19.30 17.20 -1.00
N MET A 201 20.55 17.40 -0.57
CA MET A 201 21.71 16.84 -1.27
C MET A 201 21.64 15.31 -1.30
N GLU A 202 21.35 14.67 -0.17
CA GLU A 202 21.30 13.22 -0.07
C GLU A 202 20.22 12.61 -0.96
N TYR A 203 19.00 13.16 -0.93
CA TYR A 203 17.91 12.74 -1.81
C TYR A 203 18.28 12.98 -3.28
N ALA A 204 18.89 14.12 -3.62
CA ALA A 204 19.35 14.37 -4.99
C ALA A 204 20.35 13.29 -5.45
N MET A 205 21.33 12.92 -4.62
CA MET A 205 22.25 11.82 -4.95
C MET A 205 21.51 10.49 -5.13
N CYS A 206 20.61 10.13 -4.22
CA CYS A 206 19.86 8.87 -4.31
C CYS A 206 18.93 8.81 -5.54
N TYR A 207 18.19 9.88 -5.83
CA TYR A 207 17.19 9.88 -6.90
C TYR A 207 17.77 10.23 -8.27
N TRP A 208 18.72 11.15 -8.35
CA TRP A 208 19.25 11.59 -9.65
C TRP A 208 20.40 10.72 -10.12
N LEU A 209 21.24 10.22 -9.21
CA LEU A 209 22.37 9.38 -9.57
C LEU A 209 22.04 7.90 -9.39
N GLN A 210 21.76 7.46 -8.16
CA GLN A 210 21.64 6.03 -7.86
C GLN A 210 20.43 5.40 -8.55
N LYS A 211 19.21 5.88 -8.30
CA LYS A 211 17.97 5.32 -8.90
C LYS A 211 17.95 5.42 -10.43
N THR A 212 18.47 6.51 -11.00
CA THR A 212 18.61 6.63 -12.45
C THR A 212 19.58 5.60 -13.02
N THR A 213 20.70 5.34 -12.32
CA THR A 213 21.67 4.32 -12.72
C THR A 213 21.04 2.93 -12.62
N GLU A 214 20.42 2.58 -11.49
CA GLU A 214 19.73 1.31 -11.30
C GLU A 214 18.65 1.07 -12.38
N HIS A 215 17.85 2.11 -12.67
CA HIS A 215 16.85 2.05 -13.73
C HIS A 215 17.48 1.84 -15.12
N SER A 216 18.60 2.49 -15.41
CA SER A 216 19.34 2.31 -16.67
C SER A 216 19.96 0.92 -16.78
N LEU A 217 20.35 0.31 -15.65
CA LEU A 217 20.80 -1.08 -15.56
C LEU A 217 19.65 -2.10 -15.63
N GLY A 218 18.41 -1.64 -15.65
CA GLY A 218 17.22 -2.43 -15.95
C GLY A 218 16.28 -2.70 -14.78
N CYS A 219 16.67 -2.38 -13.53
CA CYS A 219 15.79 -2.54 -12.38
C CYS A 219 16.25 -1.68 -11.19
N VAL A 220 15.31 -0.96 -10.58
CA VAL A 220 15.52 -0.22 -9.33
C VAL A 220 15.42 -1.17 -8.15
N LEU A 221 16.33 -1.06 -7.18
CA LEU A 221 16.39 -2.03 -6.07
C LEU A 221 15.32 -1.78 -4.98
N CYS A 222 14.71 -0.60 -4.98
CA CYS A 222 13.72 -0.21 -3.99
C CYS A 222 12.69 0.77 -4.58
N ALA A 223 11.41 0.44 -4.48
CA ALA A 223 10.30 1.38 -4.62
C ALA A 223 9.93 1.92 -3.22
N PRO A 224 10.25 3.18 -2.89
CA PRO A 224 10.00 3.75 -1.56
C PRO A 224 8.50 3.87 -1.29
N GLY A 225 8.07 3.54 -0.06
CA GLY A 225 6.64 3.47 0.29
C GLY A 225 5.89 4.82 0.22
N CYS A 226 6.61 5.94 0.30
CA CYS A 226 6.04 7.28 0.41
C CYS A 226 5.27 7.76 -0.82
N PHE A 227 5.65 7.32 -2.03
CA PHE A 227 4.89 7.57 -3.26
C PHE A 227 5.29 6.58 -4.35
N ALA A 228 4.73 5.37 -4.32
CA ALA A 228 5.03 4.30 -5.27
C ALA A 228 3.76 3.60 -5.76
N LEU A 229 3.79 3.15 -7.01
CA LEU A 229 2.67 2.46 -7.64
C LEU A 229 3.01 0.99 -7.84
N TYR A 230 2.18 0.08 -7.34
CA TYR A 230 2.37 -1.37 -7.43
C TYR A 230 1.28 -2.01 -8.29
N ARG A 231 1.62 -3.05 -9.06
CA ARG A 231 0.64 -3.86 -9.81
C ARG A 231 0.00 -4.89 -8.90
N ALA A 232 -1.32 -5.01 -8.95
CA ALA A 232 -2.01 -6.00 -8.13
C ALA A 232 -1.65 -7.44 -8.51
N SER A 233 -1.54 -7.77 -9.80
CA SER A 233 -1.12 -9.12 -10.23
C SER A 233 0.27 -9.49 -9.71
N ALA A 234 1.23 -8.55 -9.72
CA ALA A 234 2.57 -8.79 -9.19
C ALA A 234 2.58 -9.00 -7.67
N LEU A 235 1.72 -8.28 -6.94
CA LEU A 235 1.56 -8.51 -5.50
C LEU A 235 0.88 -9.86 -5.21
N MET A 236 -0.04 -10.30 -6.07
CA MET A 236 -0.75 -11.57 -5.88
C MET A 236 0.08 -12.82 -6.24
N ASP A 237 1.35 -12.66 -6.59
CA ASP A 237 2.25 -13.76 -6.96
C ASP A 237 2.67 -14.64 -5.75
N ASP A 238 3.07 -15.91 -5.99
CA ASP A 238 3.04 -17.00 -4.99
C ASP A 238 3.78 -16.64 -3.72
N ASN A 239 4.91 -15.97 -3.92
CA ASN A 239 5.90 -15.71 -2.90
C ASN A 239 6.00 -14.23 -2.53
N VAL A 240 5.10 -13.38 -3.04
CA VAL A 240 5.12 -11.95 -2.68
C VAL A 240 4.32 -11.76 -1.39
N MET A 241 2.99 -11.75 -1.46
CA MET A 241 2.19 -11.41 -0.28
C MET A 241 2.27 -12.48 0.83
N LYS A 242 2.41 -13.77 0.48
CA LYS A 242 2.57 -14.87 1.46
C LYS A 242 3.80 -14.66 2.34
N VAL A 243 4.95 -14.38 1.72
CA VAL A 243 6.21 -14.14 2.42
C VAL A 243 6.21 -12.76 3.08
N PHE A 244 5.61 -11.77 2.45
CA PHE A 244 5.45 -10.43 3.04
C PHE A 244 4.68 -10.49 4.37
N ALA A 245 3.65 -11.35 4.47
CA ALA A 245 2.83 -11.49 5.68
C ALA A 245 3.32 -12.46 6.74
N ALA A 246 4.35 -13.28 6.45
CA ALA A 246 4.85 -14.24 7.44
C ALA A 246 5.31 -13.52 8.72
N ARG A 247 5.42 -14.22 9.85
CA ARG A 247 6.02 -13.62 11.05
C ARG A 247 7.54 -13.68 10.97
N CYS A 248 8.23 -12.73 11.58
CA CYS A 248 9.67 -12.76 11.74
C CYS A 248 10.01 -13.82 12.80
N GLU A 249 10.87 -14.77 12.45
CA GLU A 249 11.29 -15.85 13.35
C GLU A 249 12.76 -15.69 13.77
N SER A 250 13.58 -15.02 12.94
CA SER A 250 14.99 -14.75 13.24
C SER A 250 15.33 -13.24 13.35
N PRO A 251 16.48 -12.88 13.93
CA PRO A 251 17.00 -11.51 13.88
C PRO A 251 17.28 -11.02 12.45
N GLU A 252 17.67 -11.91 11.54
CA GLU A 252 17.86 -11.53 10.13
C GLU A 252 16.52 -11.18 9.48
N ASP A 253 15.46 -11.94 9.78
CA ASP A 253 14.11 -11.61 9.33
C ASP A 253 13.70 -10.22 9.81
N TYR A 254 13.95 -9.90 11.08
CA TYR A 254 13.62 -8.58 11.61
C TYR A 254 14.37 -7.46 10.89
N LEU A 255 15.66 -7.65 10.61
CA LEU A 255 16.50 -6.69 9.89
C LEU A 255 15.96 -6.44 8.46
N LEU A 256 15.58 -7.50 7.76
CA LEU A 256 15.14 -7.44 6.37
C LEU A 256 13.71 -6.94 6.25
N ARG A 257 12.80 -7.37 7.13
CA ARG A 257 11.35 -7.29 6.93
C ARG A 257 10.72 -6.11 7.68
N ASP A 258 11.08 -5.93 8.95
CA ASP A 258 10.41 -4.96 9.83
C ASP A 258 11.04 -3.57 9.81
N LEU A 259 12.34 -3.45 9.48
CA LEU A 259 13.02 -2.14 9.43
C LEU A 259 12.70 -1.34 8.16
N GLY A 260 12.32 -2.00 7.07
CA GLY A 260 12.01 -1.40 5.78
C GLY A 260 11.08 -2.28 4.95
N GLU A 261 9.78 -2.21 5.27
CA GLU A 261 8.73 -3.00 4.61
C GLU A 261 8.71 -2.79 3.08
N ASP A 262 8.96 -1.55 2.62
CA ASP A 262 8.99 -1.17 1.20
C ASP A 262 10.17 -1.79 0.43
N ARG A 263 11.35 -1.84 1.06
CA ARG A 263 12.54 -2.52 0.53
C ARG A 263 12.35 -4.02 0.49
N PHE A 264 11.76 -4.60 1.54
CA PHE A 264 11.47 -6.03 1.56
C PHE A 264 10.46 -6.40 0.47
N LEU A 265 9.40 -5.62 0.29
CA LEU A 265 8.44 -5.84 -0.79
C LEU A 265 9.10 -5.73 -2.16
N SER A 266 9.99 -4.75 -2.34
CA SER A 266 10.76 -4.58 -3.58
C SER A 266 11.65 -5.79 -3.87
N LYS A 267 12.34 -6.33 -2.86
CA LYS A 267 13.12 -7.57 -2.95
C LYS A 267 12.25 -8.72 -3.46
N LEU A 268 11.09 -8.95 -2.86
CA LEU A 268 10.20 -10.05 -3.24
C LEU A 268 9.75 -9.94 -4.70
N LEU A 269 9.43 -8.72 -5.16
CA LEU A 269 9.07 -8.48 -6.56
C LEU A 269 10.24 -8.80 -7.51
N ILE A 270 11.46 -8.37 -7.15
CA ILE A 270 12.67 -8.64 -7.94
C ILE A 270 12.96 -10.16 -7.99
N GLU A 271 12.83 -10.87 -6.87
CA GLU A 271 13.04 -12.32 -6.80
C GLU A 271 12.01 -13.11 -7.61
N GLN A 272 10.78 -12.61 -7.75
CA GLN A 272 9.77 -13.19 -8.67
C GLN A 272 10.00 -12.79 -10.13
N GLY A 273 11.05 -12.02 -10.45
CA GLY A 273 11.39 -11.63 -11.80
C GLY A 273 10.61 -10.42 -12.34
N TYR A 274 9.91 -9.68 -11.47
CA TYR A 274 9.32 -8.39 -11.85
C TYR A 274 10.40 -7.31 -11.89
N ARG A 275 10.17 -6.33 -12.76
CA ARG A 275 11.00 -5.11 -12.83
C ARG A 275 10.37 -4.02 -12.00
N ILE A 276 11.22 -3.25 -11.33
CA ILE A 276 10.85 -2.00 -10.68
C ILE A 276 11.44 -0.87 -11.52
N GLU A 277 10.59 0.03 -11.98
CA GLU A 277 11.00 1.17 -12.79
C GLU A 277 11.05 2.48 -11.98
N TYR A 278 11.84 3.44 -12.42
CA TYR A 278 11.89 4.78 -11.84
C TYR A 278 11.30 5.79 -12.82
N CYS A 279 10.30 6.53 -12.37
CA CYS A 279 9.72 7.62 -13.13
C CYS A 279 10.24 8.96 -12.60
N ALA A 280 11.33 9.44 -13.20
CA ALA A 280 11.88 10.74 -12.83
C ALA A 280 10.86 11.88 -12.95
N ALA A 281 9.95 11.85 -13.94
CA ALA A 281 8.97 12.92 -14.15
C ALA A 281 7.86 12.97 -13.09
N ALA A 282 7.65 11.90 -12.31
CA ALA A 282 6.63 11.86 -11.27
C ALA A 282 7.21 12.42 -9.96
N ASP A 283 6.92 13.68 -9.67
CA ASP A 283 7.42 14.37 -8.49
C ASP A 283 6.43 14.30 -7.31
N ALA A 284 6.96 14.10 -6.11
CA ALA A 284 6.25 14.20 -4.84
C ALA A 284 7.15 14.85 -3.77
N TYR A 285 6.53 15.49 -2.79
CA TYR A 285 7.20 16.28 -1.75
C TYR A 285 6.87 15.72 -0.38
N THR A 286 7.86 15.52 0.48
CA THR A 286 7.70 14.93 1.83
C THR A 286 8.33 15.82 2.88
N HIS A 287 7.71 15.91 4.05
CA HIS A 287 8.26 16.64 5.18
C HIS A 287 9.41 15.85 5.82
N ALA A 288 10.63 16.29 5.54
CA ALA A 288 11.82 15.64 6.08
C ALA A 288 12.06 16.03 7.55
N PRO A 289 12.69 15.16 8.36
CA PRO A 289 13.03 15.47 9.75
C PRO A 289 13.86 16.75 9.90
N GLU A 290 13.37 17.70 10.70
CA GLU A 290 14.08 18.95 10.99
C GLU A 290 14.96 18.85 12.25
N THR A 291 14.65 17.93 13.17
CA THR A 291 15.44 17.69 14.38
C THR A 291 16.44 16.56 14.19
N PHE A 292 17.59 16.65 14.86
CA PHE A 292 18.62 15.60 14.81
C PHE A 292 18.10 14.26 15.36
N THR A 293 17.27 14.29 16.41
CA THR A 293 16.71 13.08 17.03
C THR A 293 15.80 12.32 16.06
N ASP A 294 14.91 13.03 15.35
CA ASP A 294 14.01 12.40 14.38
C ASP A 294 14.80 11.88 13.17
N PHE A 295 15.76 12.67 12.68
CA PHE A 295 16.68 12.25 11.62
C PHE A 295 17.45 10.99 12.02
N PHE A 296 18.07 10.97 13.19
CA PHE A 296 18.83 9.82 13.68
C PHE A 296 17.96 8.56 13.80
N ASN A 297 16.75 8.70 14.35
CA ASN A 297 15.79 7.59 14.47
C ASN A 297 15.34 7.05 13.11
N GLN A 298 15.20 7.92 12.10
CA GLN A 298 14.93 7.52 10.73
C GLN A 298 16.12 6.74 10.14
N ARG A 299 17.34 7.28 10.25
CA ARG A 299 18.56 6.65 9.70
C ARG A 299 18.88 5.30 10.34
N ARG A 300 18.60 5.14 11.63
CA ARG A 300 18.76 3.88 12.35
C ARG A 300 17.90 2.75 11.76
N ARG A 301 16.79 3.06 11.09
CA ARG A 301 15.96 2.07 10.38
C ARG A 301 16.42 1.88 8.93
N TRP A 302 16.65 2.99 8.22
CA TRP A 302 16.90 2.96 6.77
C TRP A 302 18.25 2.35 6.40
N ILE A 303 19.32 2.70 7.11
CA ILE A 303 20.68 2.26 6.74
C ILE A 303 20.82 0.74 6.88
N PRO A 304 20.46 0.12 8.03
CA PRO A 304 20.60 -1.33 8.18
C PRO A 304 19.71 -2.11 7.20
N SER A 305 18.46 -1.65 6.98
CA SER A 305 17.55 -2.27 6.01
C SER A 305 18.11 -2.21 4.58
N THR A 306 18.66 -1.05 4.18
CA THR A 306 19.28 -0.87 2.85
C THR A 306 20.42 -1.87 2.64
N LEU A 307 21.33 -1.97 3.61
CA LEU A 307 22.48 -2.86 3.51
C LEU A 307 22.03 -4.34 3.49
N GLY A 308 21.17 -4.73 4.42
CA GLY A 308 20.68 -6.10 4.52
C GLY A 308 19.98 -6.58 3.24
N ILE A 309 19.07 -5.77 2.70
CA ILE A 309 18.34 -6.11 1.47
C ILE A 309 19.28 -6.14 0.26
N THR A 310 20.18 -5.15 0.12
CA THR A 310 21.12 -5.12 -1.01
C THR A 310 22.02 -6.36 -1.03
N VAL A 311 22.58 -6.73 0.13
CA VAL A 311 23.39 -7.94 0.26
C VAL A 311 22.56 -9.19 -0.02
N SER A 312 21.30 -9.23 0.41
CA SER A 312 20.44 -10.38 0.17
C SER A 312 20.05 -10.56 -1.29
N ILE A 313 19.90 -9.48 -2.07
CA ILE A 313 19.58 -9.57 -3.51
C ILE A 313 20.79 -10.06 -4.32
N LEU A 314 22.00 -9.81 -3.83
CA LEU A 314 23.26 -10.20 -4.50
C LEU A 314 23.70 -11.64 -4.18
N LYS A 315 23.10 -12.31 -3.20
CA LYS A 315 23.40 -13.69 -2.81
C LYS A 315 22.53 -14.68 -3.56
#